data_AF-Q6E680-F1
#
_entry.id   AF-Q6E680-F1
#
_cell.length_a   1.000
_cell.length_b   1.000
_cell.length_c   1.000
_cell.angle_alpha   90.00
_cell.angle_beta   90.00
_cell.angle_gamma   90.00
#
_symmetry.space_group_name_H-M   'P 1'
#
loop_
_entity.id
_entity.type
_entity.pdbx_description
1 polymer ?
#
loop_
_entity_poly.entity_id
_entity_poly.type
_entity_poly.pdbx_seq_one_letter_code
_entity_poly.pdbx_strand_id
1 'polypeptide(L)'
;MSDFILACNEISAEVIRTLSATQTPNIAAICARVAKRNGLKRTPRLTEILSVTPPEYRYLFKSRPVRTASGVAVVAVMCKPHRCPHIALTGNICVYCPGGPDSDFEYSTQSYTGYEPTSMRA
;
A
#
# COMPACT_ATOMS: atom_id res chain seq x y z
N MET A 1 18.90 -2.75 -18.90
CA MET A 1 18.52 -2.74 -17.46
C MET A 1 19.35 -1.72 -16.68
N SER A 2 20.63 -1.52 -17.06
CA SER A 2 21.52 -0.43 -16.61
C SER A 2 20.91 0.97 -16.69
N ASP A 3 20.31 1.31 -17.82
CA ASP A 3 19.92 2.70 -18.12
C ASP A 3 18.72 3.16 -17.28
N PHE A 4 17.87 2.21 -16.88
CA PHE A 4 16.73 2.47 -16.00
C PHE A 4 17.19 2.78 -14.56
N ILE A 5 18.14 1.99 -14.04
CA ILE A 5 18.69 2.21 -12.70
C ILE A 5 19.53 3.50 -12.67
N LEU A 6 20.26 3.79 -13.74
CA LEU A 6 21.00 5.05 -13.89
C LEU A 6 20.04 6.25 -13.86
N ALA A 7 18.94 6.19 -14.61
CA ALA A 7 17.92 7.22 -14.61
C ALA A 7 17.27 7.40 -13.21
N CYS A 8 17.00 6.32 -12.47
CA CYS A 8 16.49 6.42 -11.10
C CYS A 8 17.49 7.10 -10.14
N ASN A 9 18.78 6.80 -10.27
CA ASN A 9 19.85 7.46 -9.52
C ASN A 9 19.93 8.95 -9.87
N GLU A 10 19.89 9.30 -11.17
CA GLU A 10 19.93 10.68 -11.65
C GLU A 10 18.74 11.49 -11.09
N ILE A 11 17.53 10.92 -11.12
CA ILE A 11 16.33 11.53 -10.52
C ILE A 11 16.52 11.76 -9.02
N SER A 12 16.98 10.74 -8.28
CA SER A 12 17.19 10.86 -6.83
C SER A 12 18.22 11.95 -6.50
N ALA A 13 19.34 11.99 -7.21
CA ALA A 13 20.40 12.97 -6.99
C ALA A 13 19.98 14.40 -7.37
N GLU A 14 19.17 14.56 -8.43
CA GLU A 14 18.65 15.87 -8.81
C GLU A 14 17.62 16.40 -7.81
N VAL A 15 16.71 15.56 -7.32
CA VAL A 15 15.74 15.93 -6.29
C VAL A 15 16.43 16.36 -5.00
N ILE A 16 17.49 15.65 -4.58
CA ILE A 16 18.29 16.01 -3.40
C ILE A 16 18.98 17.38 -3.60
N ARG A 17 19.58 17.62 -4.77
CA ARG A 17 20.23 18.91 -5.06
C ARG A 17 19.25 20.08 -5.02
N THR A 18 18.06 19.93 -5.59
CA THR A 18 17.03 20.99 -5.56
C THR A 18 16.54 21.26 -4.14
N LEU A 19 16.43 20.21 -3.31
CA LEU A 19 16.07 20.36 -1.91
C LEU A 19 17.13 21.12 -1.11
N SER A 20 18.42 20.82 -1.32
CA SER A 20 19.54 21.55 -0.71
C SER A 20 19.58 23.03 -1.09
N ALA A 21 19.01 23.39 -2.25
CA ALA A 21 18.86 24.78 -2.70
C ALA A 21 17.61 25.49 -2.14
N THR A 22 16.94 24.93 -1.12
CA THR A 22 15.73 25.50 -0.47
C THR A 22 14.51 25.65 -1.37
N GLN A 23 14.51 25.04 -2.56
CA GLN A 23 13.39 25.08 -3.50
C GLN A 23 12.56 23.80 -3.39
N THR A 24 11.23 23.92 -3.53
CA THR A 24 10.34 22.74 -3.56
C THR A 24 10.53 21.98 -4.87
N PRO A 25 11.04 20.73 -4.85
CA PRO A 25 11.31 20.01 -6.08
C PRO A 25 10.00 19.56 -6.74
N ASN A 26 9.80 19.94 -8.00
CA ASN A 26 8.71 19.37 -8.82
C ASN A 26 9.13 17.99 -9.33
N ILE A 27 8.81 16.96 -8.53
CA ILE A 27 9.20 15.56 -8.80
C ILE A 27 8.67 15.08 -10.16
N ALA A 28 7.45 15.46 -10.54
CA ALA A 28 6.85 15.04 -11.81
C ALA A 28 7.60 15.60 -13.03
N ALA A 29 7.95 16.89 -12.99
CA ALA A 29 8.71 17.54 -14.05
C ALA A 29 10.12 16.96 -14.20
N ILE A 30 10.81 16.69 -13.06
CA ILE A 30 12.13 16.08 -13.04
C ILE A 30 12.08 14.67 -13.63
N CYS A 31 11.12 13.84 -13.20
CA CYS A 31 10.95 12.48 -13.73
C CYS A 31 10.67 12.48 -15.23
N ALA A 32 9.80 13.37 -15.72
CA ALA A 32 9.47 13.46 -17.14
C ALA A 32 10.70 13.87 -17.99
N ARG A 33 11.48 14.84 -17.51
CA ARG A 33 12.69 15.32 -18.19
C ARG A 33 13.78 14.24 -18.25
N VAL A 34 14.05 13.56 -17.14
CA VAL A 34 15.07 12.50 -17.07
C VAL A 34 14.64 11.27 -17.88
N ALA A 35 13.35 10.91 -17.85
CA ALA A 35 12.84 9.81 -18.66
C ALA A 35 12.96 10.09 -20.17
N LYS A 36 12.70 11.34 -20.60
CA LYS A 36 12.87 11.76 -22.00
C LYS A 36 14.34 11.74 -22.41
N ARG A 37 15.24 12.24 -21.56
CA ARG A 37 16.69 12.26 -21.83
C ARG A 37 17.27 10.86 -21.99
N ASN A 38 16.84 9.92 -21.15
CA ASN A 38 17.31 8.53 -21.16
C ASN A 38 16.49 7.63 -22.11
N GLY A 39 15.58 8.18 -22.93
CA GLY A 39 14.80 7.41 -23.90
C GLY A 39 13.93 6.31 -23.28
N LEU A 40 13.48 6.49 -22.04
CA LEU A 40 12.73 5.45 -21.33
C LEU A 40 11.33 5.31 -21.93
N LYS A 41 10.91 4.05 -22.16
CA LYS A 41 9.54 3.72 -22.62
C LYS A 41 8.45 4.13 -21.63
N ARG A 42 8.80 4.21 -20.33
CA ARG A 42 7.89 4.60 -19.25
C ARG A 42 8.61 5.51 -18.26
N THR A 43 7.85 6.39 -17.61
CA THR A 43 8.33 7.12 -16.45
C THR A 43 8.51 6.17 -15.27
N PRO A 44 9.63 6.27 -14.51
CA PRO A 44 9.81 5.49 -13.29
C PRO A 44 8.73 5.81 -12.25
N ARG A 45 8.25 4.78 -11.55
CA ARG A 45 7.32 4.93 -10.43
C ARG A 45 8.07 5.45 -9.20
N LEU A 46 7.36 6.15 -8.32
CA LEU A 46 7.90 6.64 -7.05
C LEU A 46 8.51 5.50 -6.19
N THR A 47 7.90 4.30 -6.20
CA THR A 47 8.41 3.12 -5.50
C THR A 47 9.74 2.62 -6.06
N GLU A 48 9.96 2.78 -7.37
CA GLU A 48 11.19 2.36 -8.04
C GLU A 48 12.33 3.33 -7.71
N ILE A 49 12.06 4.64 -7.70
CA ILE A 49 13.01 5.67 -7.27
C ILE A 49 13.35 5.49 -5.78
N LEU A 50 12.34 5.24 -4.94
CA LEU A 50 12.49 5.01 -3.50
C LEU A 50 13.47 3.88 -3.17
N SER A 51 13.55 2.84 -4.01
CA SER A 51 14.46 1.70 -3.80
C SER A 51 15.94 2.09 -3.92
N VAL A 52 16.23 3.13 -4.71
CA VAL A 52 17.59 3.62 -5.00
C VAL A 52 17.97 4.81 -4.11
N THR A 53 16.98 5.53 -3.58
CA THR A 53 17.20 6.71 -2.73
C THR A 53 17.82 6.37 -1.37
N PRO A 54 18.82 7.14 -0.89
CA PRO A 54 19.37 7.02 0.46
C PRO A 54 18.30 7.14 1.55
N PRO A 55 18.43 6.42 2.68
CA PRO A 55 17.41 6.35 3.72
C PRO A 55 16.96 7.72 4.25
N GLU A 56 17.90 8.67 4.34
CA GLU A 56 17.66 10.04 4.81
C GLU A 56 16.63 10.80 3.96
N TYR A 57 16.57 10.54 2.65
CA TYR A 57 15.71 11.26 1.71
C TYR A 57 14.48 10.47 1.26
N ARG A 58 14.28 9.25 1.79
CA ARG A 58 13.16 8.38 1.42
C ARG A 58 11.78 8.98 1.67
N TYR A 59 11.66 9.92 2.62
CA TYR A 59 10.39 10.58 2.91
C TYR A 59 9.83 11.39 1.74
N LEU A 60 10.68 11.85 0.82
CA LEU A 60 10.29 12.64 -0.36
C LEU A 60 9.49 11.84 -1.38
N PHE A 61 9.72 10.53 -1.45
CA PHE A 61 9.11 9.63 -2.43
C PHE A 61 8.03 8.72 -1.83
N LYS A 62 7.66 8.92 -0.56
CA LYS A 62 6.54 8.20 0.06
C LYS A 62 5.21 8.69 -0.51
N SER A 63 4.34 7.76 -0.91
CA SER A 63 2.96 8.12 -1.26
C SER A 63 2.26 8.71 -0.04
N ARG A 64 1.46 9.76 -0.25
CA ARG A 64 0.60 10.27 0.82
C ARG A 64 -0.32 9.15 1.34
N PRO A 65 -0.54 9.07 2.66
CA PRO A 65 -1.48 8.12 3.21
C PRO A 65 -2.89 8.44 2.70
N VAL A 66 -3.40 7.62 1.78
CA VAL A 66 -4.72 7.82 1.15
C VAL A 66 -5.86 7.62 2.15
N ARG A 67 -5.64 6.78 3.18
CA ARG A 67 -6.64 6.41 4.21
C ARG A 67 -7.12 7.57 5.09
N THR A 68 -6.44 8.72 5.06
CA THR A 68 -6.78 9.91 5.86
C THR A 68 -6.92 11.16 5.00
N ALA A 69 -6.96 11.04 3.67
CA ALA A 69 -7.00 12.19 2.77
C ALA A 69 -8.31 13.01 2.91
N SER A 70 -9.40 12.38 3.34
CA SER A 70 -10.68 13.04 3.64
C SER A 70 -10.73 13.71 5.02
N GLY A 71 -9.66 13.61 5.83
CA GLY A 71 -9.63 14.06 7.22
C GLY A 71 -10.26 13.09 8.23
N VAL A 72 -10.79 11.95 7.78
CA VAL A 72 -11.38 10.91 8.63
C VAL A 72 -10.49 9.67 8.63
N ALA A 73 -10.13 9.18 9.81
CA ALA A 73 -9.39 7.92 9.97
C ALA A 73 -10.36 6.75 10.20
N VAL A 74 -10.53 5.89 9.20
CA VAL A 74 -11.38 4.70 9.31
C VAL A 74 -10.61 3.57 9.99
N VAL A 75 -11.07 3.15 11.16
CA VAL A 75 -10.52 2.01 11.92
C VAL A 75 -11.55 0.88 11.92
N ALA A 76 -11.16 -0.26 11.35
CA ALA A 76 -11.98 -1.47 11.34
C ALA A 76 -11.40 -2.49 12.34
N VAL A 77 -12.26 -3.01 13.21
CA VAL A 77 -11.93 -4.03 14.22
C VAL A 77 -12.90 -5.19 14.11
N MET A 78 -12.47 -6.37 14.54
CA MET A 78 -13.33 -7.55 14.63
C MET A 78 -13.50 -7.96 16.09
N CYS A 79 -14.69 -8.45 16.43
CA CYS A 79 -14.95 -9.07 17.73
C CYS A 79 -14.44 -10.52 17.73
N LYS A 80 -14.39 -11.13 18.92
CA LYS A 80 -14.03 -12.54 19.08
C LYS A 80 -14.87 -13.44 18.14
N PRO A 81 -14.25 -14.37 17.38
CA PRO A 81 -14.98 -15.37 16.61
C PRO A 81 -15.98 -16.14 17.51
N HIS A 82 -17.26 -16.14 17.13
CA HIS A 82 -18.33 -16.82 17.83
C HIS A 82 -19.36 -17.38 16.85
N ARG A 83 -20.14 -18.37 17.29
CA ARG A 83 -21.22 -18.97 16.49
C ARG A 83 -22.46 -18.07 16.47
N CYS A 84 -23.16 -18.03 15.34
CA CYS A 84 -24.42 -17.31 15.24
C CYS A 84 -25.49 -17.89 16.19
N PRO A 85 -26.31 -17.06 16.84
CA PRO A 85 -27.27 -17.53 17.85
C PRO A 85 -28.38 -18.42 17.28
N HIS A 86 -28.74 -18.24 16.00
CA HIS A 86 -29.80 -19.04 15.36
C HIS A 86 -29.41 -20.50 15.12
N ILE A 87 -28.13 -20.86 15.25
CA ILE A 87 -27.68 -22.26 15.13
C ILE A 87 -28.36 -23.14 16.18
N ALA A 88 -28.70 -22.57 17.36
CA ALA A 88 -29.39 -23.28 18.42
C ALA A 88 -30.85 -23.62 18.06
N LEU A 89 -31.46 -22.87 17.13
CA LEU A 89 -32.86 -23.05 16.71
C LEU A 89 -32.98 -23.82 15.40
N THR A 90 -32.09 -23.53 14.45
CA THR A 90 -32.14 -24.05 13.07
C THR A 90 -31.20 -25.22 12.84
N GLY A 91 -30.28 -25.48 13.78
CA GLY A 91 -29.27 -26.54 13.70
C GLY A 91 -28.09 -26.24 12.77
N ASN A 92 -28.17 -25.20 11.93
CA ASN A 92 -27.16 -24.90 10.92
C ASN A 92 -26.91 -23.39 10.79
N ILE A 93 -25.85 -23.03 10.06
CA ILE A 93 -25.56 -21.65 9.64
C ILE A 93 -26.25 -21.32 8.30
N CYS A 94 -26.24 -20.04 7.91
CA CYS A 94 -26.74 -19.61 6.60
C CYS A 94 -25.97 -20.28 5.45
N VAL A 95 -26.70 -20.78 4.45
CA VAL A 95 -26.16 -21.53 3.30
C VAL A 95 -25.04 -20.80 2.55
N TYR A 96 -25.11 -19.47 2.47
CA TYR A 96 -24.13 -18.65 1.75
C TYR A 96 -23.01 -18.08 2.64
N CYS A 97 -22.98 -18.38 3.93
CA CYS A 97 -22.03 -17.78 4.86
C CYS A 97 -20.71 -18.57 4.87
N PRO A 98 -19.59 -17.97 4.42
CA PRO A 98 -18.28 -18.63 4.52
C PRO A 98 -17.68 -18.46 5.92
N GLY A 99 -16.66 -19.25 6.21
CA GLY A 99 -15.83 -19.04 7.39
C GLY A 99 -16.52 -19.31 8.72
N GLY A 100 -15.91 -18.77 9.77
CA GLY A 100 -16.37 -18.93 11.14
C GLY A 100 -15.78 -20.14 11.86
N PRO A 101 -16.15 -20.34 13.14
CA PRO A 101 -15.53 -21.34 14.01
C PRO A 101 -15.72 -22.79 13.56
N ASP A 102 -16.77 -23.07 12.80
CA ASP A 102 -17.15 -24.40 12.33
C ASP A 102 -16.82 -24.59 10.83
N SER A 103 -15.80 -23.87 10.34
CA SER A 103 -15.36 -23.94 8.94
C SER A 103 -13.91 -24.40 8.82
N ASP A 104 -13.50 -24.76 7.60
CA ASP A 104 -12.11 -25.15 7.29
C ASP A 104 -11.12 -23.97 7.29
N PHE A 105 -11.60 -22.73 7.45
CA PHE A 105 -10.75 -21.55 7.51
C PHE A 105 -10.16 -21.38 8.91
N GLU A 106 -8.84 -21.45 9.01
CA GLU A 106 -8.10 -21.36 10.27
C GLU A 106 -8.39 -20.04 11.00
N TYR A 107 -8.99 -20.15 12.19
CA TYR A 107 -9.28 -19.04 13.11
C TYR A 107 -9.93 -17.81 12.43
N SER A 108 -10.89 -18.05 11.53
CA SER A 108 -11.62 -16.98 10.85
C SER A 108 -12.85 -16.51 11.64
N THR A 109 -13.17 -15.22 11.55
CA THR A 109 -14.46 -14.68 12.03
C THR A 109 -15.59 -15.09 11.09
N GLN A 110 -16.82 -15.15 11.61
CA GLN A 110 -17.98 -15.55 10.80
C GLN A 110 -18.15 -14.61 9.59
N SER A 111 -18.38 -15.18 8.41
CA SER A 111 -18.47 -14.47 7.11
C SER A 111 -17.15 -13.93 6.56
N TYR A 112 -15.99 -14.32 7.10
CA TYR A 112 -14.67 -13.95 6.59
C TYR A 112 -13.81 -15.18 6.32
N THR A 113 -12.81 -15.03 5.45
CA THR A 113 -11.88 -16.12 5.10
C THR A 113 -10.56 -16.05 5.87
N GLY A 114 -10.26 -14.90 6.48
CA GLY A 114 -8.97 -14.67 7.17
C GLY A 114 -7.91 -14.04 6.26
N TYR A 115 -8.11 -14.04 4.93
CA TYR A 115 -7.19 -13.46 3.96
C TYR A 115 -7.47 -12.00 3.63
N GLU A 116 -8.53 -11.41 4.21
CA GLU A 116 -8.82 -10.01 4.00
C GLU A 116 -7.81 -9.14 4.77
N PRO A 117 -7.42 -7.97 4.24
CA PRO A 117 -6.44 -7.10 4.89
C PRO A 117 -6.80 -6.74 6.33
N THR A 118 -8.07 -6.66 6.67
CA THR A 118 -8.52 -6.36 8.03
C THR A 118 -8.50 -7.61 8.92
N SER A 119 -8.93 -8.76 8.42
CA SER A 119 -8.91 -10.03 9.14
C SER A 119 -7.49 -10.46 9.49
N MET A 120 -6.52 -10.26 8.59
CA MET A 120 -5.10 -10.56 8.85
C MET A 120 -4.47 -9.72 9.98
N ARG A 121 -5.13 -8.63 10.40
CA ARG A 121 -4.69 -7.77 11.51
C ARG A 121 -5.53 -7.96 12.78
N ALA A 122 -6.59 -8.77 12.71
CA ALA A 122 -7.60 -8.90 13.75
C ALA A 122 -7.17 -9.88 14.85
#